data_AF-A0A183SSH6-F1
#
_entry.id   AF-A0A183SSH6-F1
#
_cell.length_a   1.000
_cell.length_b   1.000
_cell.length_c   1.000
_cell.angle_alpha   90.00
_cell.angle_beta   90.00
_cell.angle_gamma   90.00
#
_symmetry.space_group_name_H-M   'P 1'
#
loop_
_entity.id
_entity.type
_entity.pdbx_description
1 polymer ?
#
loop_
_entity_poly.entity_id
_entity_poly.type
_entity_poly.pdbx_seq_one_letter_code
_entity_poly.pdbx_strand_id
1 'polypeptide(L)'
;MLAFKEHLDDVFPDILFTMEENENDQVAFLDVFVCRKEFGGLNTKVFRKATNTTQVMGFSSNHPTSHKRSYVCALYQRVATPSSQPEDKIGWVFRANFVNICMRNQGE
;
A
#
# COMPACT_ATOMS: atom_id res chain seq x y z
N MET A 1 -22.09 18.17 -0.32
CA MET A 1 -21.51 16.99 0.36
C MET A 1 -22.41 16.51 1.50
N LEU A 2 -22.83 17.41 2.40
CA LEU A 2 -23.80 17.12 3.48
C LEU A 2 -25.06 16.36 3.02
N ALA A 3 -25.74 16.81 1.96
CA ALA A 3 -26.93 16.13 1.44
C ALA A 3 -26.70 14.67 1.01
N PHE A 4 -25.49 14.33 0.56
CA PHE A 4 -25.14 12.95 0.20
C PHE A 4 -24.95 12.08 1.44
N LYS A 5 -24.30 12.62 2.47
CA LYS A 5 -24.15 11.96 3.77
C LYS A 5 -25.52 11.72 4.42
N GLU A 6 -26.36 12.74 4.48
CA GLU A 6 -27.71 12.67 5.04
C GLU A 6 -28.56 11.63 4.32
N HIS A 7 -28.47 11.56 2.99
CA HIS A 7 -29.15 10.52 2.22
C HIS A 7 -28.67 9.12 2.62
N LEU A 8 -27.35 8.89 2.77
CA LEU A 8 -26.81 7.60 3.19
C LEU A 8 -27.21 7.21 4.62
N ASP A 9 -27.21 8.18 5.53
CA ASP A 9 -27.65 7.99 6.93
C ASP A 9 -29.15 7.62 7.01
N ASP A 10 -29.97 8.10 6.07
CA ASP A 10 -31.40 7.79 5.98
C ASP A 10 -31.69 6.37 5.44
N VAL A 11 -30.85 5.84 4.55
CA VAL A 11 -31.04 4.48 3.98
C VAL A 11 -30.97 3.41 5.07
N PHE A 12 -30.08 3.56 6.04
CA PHE A 12 -29.89 2.63 7.15
C PHE A 12 -29.73 3.38 8.48
N PRO A 13 -30.83 3.65 9.20
CA PRO A 13 -30.80 4.47 10.43
C PRO A 13 -29.90 3.91 11.54
N ASP A 14 -29.63 2.60 11.51
CA ASP A 14 -28.74 1.92 12.46
C ASP A 14 -27.25 2.11 12.15
N ILE A 15 -26.91 2.63 10.96
CA ILE A 15 -25.54 2.87 10.49
C ILE A 15 -25.38 4.34 10.15
N LEU A 16 -24.61 5.07 10.97
CA LEU A 16 -24.26 6.46 10.71
C LEU A 16 -22.91 6.52 9.97
N PHE A 17 -22.91 7.21 8.83
CA PHE A 17 -21.71 7.46 8.05
C PHE A 17 -20.96 8.68 8.59
N THR A 18 -19.64 8.59 8.53
CA THR A 18 -18.73 9.71 8.79
C THR A 18 -18.10 10.14 7.46
N MET A 19 -17.92 11.44 7.26
CA MET A 19 -17.32 12.00 6.05
C MET A 19 -16.10 12.83 6.45
N GLU A 20 -14.95 12.47 5.91
CA GLU A 20 -13.76 13.32 5.98
C GLU A 20 -13.83 14.34 4.85
N GLU A 21 -13.68 15.62 5.17
CA GLU A 21 -13.64 16.68 4.17
C GLU A 21 -12.20 17.00 3.79
N ASN A 22 -11.99 17.37 2.53
CA ASN A 22 -10.68 17.78 2.08
C ASN A 22 -10.43 19.25 2.45
N GLU A 23 -9.31 19.52 3.11
CA GLU A 23 -8.82 20.88 3.36
C GLU A 23 -7.59 21.13 2.47
N ASN A 24 -7.54 22.26 1.76
CA ASN A 24 -6.42 22.63 0.90
C ASN A 24 -6.01 21.52 -0.09
N ASP A 25 -7.01 20.92 -0.76
CA ASP A 25 -6.82 19.81 -1.71
C ASP A 25 -6.18 18.55 -1.10
N GLN A 26 -6.26 18.40 0.22
CA GLN A 26 -5.64 17.30 0.97
C GLN A 26 -6.66 16.64 1.92
N VAL A 27 -6.52 15.34 2.14
CA VAL A 27 -7.30 14.60 3.14
C VAL A 27 -6.44 13.47 3.73
N ALA A 28 -6.47 13.34 5.05
CA ALA A 28 -5.91 12.19 5.74
C ALA A 28 -7.03 11.20 6.04
N PHE A 29 -6.85 9.93 5.67
CA PHE A 29 -7.80 8.87 5.95
C PHE A 29 -7.05 7.60 6.35
N LEU A 30 -7.28 7.14 7.59
CA LEU A 30 -6.56 6.01 8.18
C LEU A 30 -5.03 6.23 8.07
N ASP A 31 -4.33 5.22 7.54
CA ASP A 31 -2.88 5.24 7.32
C ASP A 31 -2.49 5.91 5.98
N VAL A 32 -3.40 6.61 5.29
CA VAL A 32 -3.13 7.20 3.97
C VAL A 32 -3.47 8.69 3.96
N PHE A 33 -2.52 9.49 3.48
CA PHE A 33 -2.72 10.89 3.16
C PHE A 33 -2.83 11.05 1.65
N VAL A 34 -3.86 11.74 1.17
CA VAL A 34 -4.14 11.97 -0.25
C VAL A 34 -4.12 13.46 -0.51
N CYS A 35 -3.44 13.88 -1.58
CA CYS A 35 -3.31 15.27 -2.00
C CYS A 35 -3.57 15.37 -3.51
N ARG A 36 -4.43 16.29 -3.92
CA ARG A 36 -4.72 16.54 -5.33
C ARG A 36 -3.66 17.47 -5.93
N LYS A 37 -3.20 17.14 -7.14
CA LYS A 37 -2.26 17.94 -7.93
C LYS A 37 -3.00 18.88 -8.88
N GLU A 38 -2.33 19.95 -9.30
CA GLU A 38 -2.87 21.00 -10.19
C GLU A 38 -3.49 20.47 -11.49
N PHE A 39 -3.02 19.33 -12.02
CA PHE A 39 -3.52 18.72 -13.26
C PHE A 39 -4.44 17.51 -13.02
N GLY A 40 -5.09 17.44 -11.86
CA GLY A 40 -6.07 16.38 -11.54
C GLY A 40 -5.47 15.03 -11.14
N GLY A 41 -4.14 14.90 -11.14
CA GLY A 41 -3.46 13.73 -10.56
C GLY A 41 -3.59 13.70 -9.04
N LEU A 42 -3.39 12.53 -8.43
CA LEU A 42 -3.33 12.36 -6.98
C LEU A 42 -1.89 12.05 -6.55
N ASN A 43 -1.47 12.63 -5.44
CA ASN A 43 -0.33 12.21 -4.64
C ASN A 43 -0.88 11.49 -3.41
N THR A 44 -0.26 10.37 -3.03
CA THR A 44 -0.63 9.65 -1.82
C THR A 44 0.62 9.37 -1.00
N LYS A 45 0.48 9.41 0.32
CA LYS A 45 1.53 9.05 1.27
C LYS A 45 0.93 8.05 2.26
N VAL A 46 1.59 6.90 2.40
CA VAL A 46 1.14 5.84 3.32
C VAL A 46 1.97 5.91 4.59
N PHE A 47 1.33 6.16 5.73
CA PHE A 47 1.95 6.08 7.04
C PHE A 47 2.05 4.61 7.47
N ARG A 48 3.27 4.10 7.61
CA ARG A 48 3.51 2.74 8.08
C ARG A 48 3.97 2.78 9.53
N LYS A 49 3.46 1.85 10.35
CA LYS A 49 3.98 1.63 11.69
C LYS A 49 5.43 1.13 11.62
N ALA A 50 6.27 1.62 12.54
CA ALA A 50 7.65 1.14 12.72
C ALA A 50 7.74 -0.38 12.99
N THR A 51 6.66 -0.99 13.48
CA THR A 51 6.56 -2.42 13.78
C THR A 51 6.39 -3.32 12.55
N ASN A 52 6.24 -2.77 11.33
CA ASN A 52 6.34 -3.59 10.13
C ASN A 52 7.79 -4.07 10.02
N THR A 53 8.08 -5.23 10.61
CA THR A 53 9.44 -5.72 10.89
C THR A 53 10.21 -6.10 9.64
N THR A 54 9.69 -5.74 8.45
CA THR A 54 10.27 -6.14 7.18
C THR A 54 10.54 -7.66 7.19
N GLN A 55 9.62 -8.44 7.78
CA GLN A 55 9.73 -9.90 7.78
C GLN A 55 9.52 -10.43 6.38
N VAL A 56 10.60 -10.93 5.80
CA VAL A 56 10.59 -11.62 4.52
C VAL A 56 10.39 -13.10 4.82
N MET A 57 9.54 -13.77 4.06
CA MET A 57 9.44 -15.23 4.11
C MET A 57 10.82 -15.83 3.87
N GLY A 58 11.36 -16.51 4.88
CA GLY A 58 12.68 -17.14 4.77
C GLY A 58 12.71 -18.09 3.59
N PHE A 59 13.74 -18.03 2.77
CA PHE A 59 13.81 -18.89 1.58
C PHE A 59 13.91 -20.38 1.94
N SER A 60 14.53 -20.72 3.07
CA SER A 60 14.59 -22.08 3.63
C SER A 60 13.28 -22.57 4.26
N SER A 61 12.24 -21.75 4.28
CA SER A 61 10.92 -22.20 4.74
C SER A 61 10.40 -23.35 3.86
N ASN A 62 9.60 -24.24 4.46
CA ASN A 62 8.98 -25.37 3.76
C ASN A 62 7.83 -24.96 2.81
N HIS A 63 7.79 -23.70 2.36
CA HIS A 63 6.79 -23.24 1.41
C HIS A 63 7.13 -23.68 -0.03
N PRO A 64 6.13 -24.00 -0.86
CA PRO A 64 6.33 -24.30 -2.27
C PRO A 64 7.07 -23.18 -3.01
N THR A 65 7.91 -23.56 -3.97
CA THR A 65 8.69 -22.60 -4.80
C THR A 65 7.78 -21.63 -5.56
N SER A 66 6.59 -22.08 -5.97
CA SER A 66 5.57 -21.21 -6.62
C SER A 66 5.14 -20.06 -5.72
N HIS A 67 4.95 -20.31 -4.42
CA HIS A 67 4.56 -19.27 -3.44
C HIS A 67 5.70 -18.29 -3.18
N LYS A 68 6.95 -18.78 -3.05
CA LYS A 68 8.13 -17.91 -2.92
C LYS A 68 8.30 -17.00 -4.13
N ARG A 69 8.11 -17.54 -5.34
CA ARG A 69 8.12 -16.76 -6.59
C ARG A 69 6.98 -15.74 -6.65
N SER A 70 5.76 -16.16 -6.32
CA SER A 70 4.59 -15.26 -6.26
C SER A 70 4.80 -14.11 -5.28
N TYR A 71 5.39 -14.38 -4.12
CA TYR A 71 5.75 -13.35 -3.14
C TYR A 71 6.73 -12.32 -3.73
N VAL A 72 7.77 -12.75 -4.43
CA VAL A 72 8.71 -11.84 -5.12
C VAL A 72 8.01 -11.02 -6.21
N CYS A 73 7.16 -11.64 -7.03
CA CYS A 73 6.36 -10.93 -8.03
C CYS A 73 5.47 -9.86 -7.40
N ALA A 74 4.79 -10.18 -6.28
CA ALA A 74 3.97 -9.23 -5.55
C ALA A 74 4.79 -8.05 -5.00
N LEU A 75 6.03 -8.27 -4.56
CA LEU A 75 6.92 -7.18 -4.14
C LEU A 75 7.30 -6.25 -5.29
N TYR A 76 7.66 -6.79 -6.46
CA TYR A 76 7.95 -5.95 -7.64
C TYR A 76 6.71 -5.18 -8.13
N GLN A 77 5.53 -5.80 -8.09
CA GLN A 77 4.28 -5.11 -8.43
C GLN A 77 4.00 -3.92 -7.50
N ARG A 78 4.32 -4.04 -6.22
CA ARG A 78 4.18 -2.93 -5.26
C ARG A 78 5.11 -1.75 -5.59
N VAL A 79 6.33 -2.00 -6.08
CA VAL A 79 7.22 -0.92 -6.57
C VAL A 79 6.57 -0.15 -7.72
N ALA A 80 5.89 -0.87 -8.62
CA ALA A 80 5.25 -0.29 -9.80
C ALA A 80 3.97 0.51 -9.46
N THR A 81 3.39 0.33 -8.27
CA THR A 81 2.20 1.10 -7.87
C THR A 81 2.55 2.59 -7.67
N PRO A 82 1.87 3.52 -8.38
CA PRO A 82 2.21 4.96 -8.39
C PRO A 82 2.10 5.66 -7.03
N SER A 83 1.35 5.08 -6.09
CA SER A 83 0.92 5.68 -4.82
C SER A 83 1.98 5.70 -3.70
N SER A 84 3.16 5.14 -3.94
CA SER A 84 4.26 5.10 -2.96
C SER A 84 5.23 6.26 -3.17
N GLN A 85 5.63 6.91 -2.07
CA GLN A 85 6.69 7.92 -2.12
C GLN A 85 8.00 7.31 -2.67
N PRO A 86 8.92 8.08 -3.25
CA PRO A 86 10.18 7.56 -3.78
C PRO A 86 10.94 6.68 -2.78
N GLU A 87 10.97 7.08 -1.50
CA GLU A 87 11.59 6.33 -0.40
C GLU A 87 10.94 4.96 -0.15
N ASP A 88 9.62 4.85 -0.29
CA ASP A 88 8.90 3.61 -0.14
C ASP A 88 9.24 2.62 -1.25
N LYS A 89 9.38 3.13 -2.49
CA LYS A 89 9.75 2.32 -3.65
C LYS A 89 11.14 1.70 -3.48
N ILE A 90 12.07 2.48 -2.95
CA ILE A 90 13.44 2.02 -2.68
C ILE A 90 13.43 0.81 -1.73
N GLY A 91 12.67 0.87 -0.63
CA GLY A 91 12.54 -0.24 0.31
C GLY A 91 12.00 -1.53 -0.34
N TRP A 92 10.97 -1.40 -1.18
CA TRP A 92 10.40 -2.54 -1.92
C TRP A 92 11.38 -3.11 -2.95
N VAL A 93 12.13 -2.27 -3.67
CA VAL A 93 13.14 -2.68 -4.66
C VAL A 93 14.26 -3.46 -4.00
N PHE A 94 14.86 -2.93 -2.92
CA PHE A 94 15.91 -3.64 -2.19
C PHE A 94 15.43 -5.01 -1.71
N ARG A 95 14.21 -5.08 -1.22
CA ARG A 95 13.59 -6.32 -0.74
C ARG A 95 13.35 -7.34 -1.85
N ALA A 96 12.77 -6.90 -2.96
CA ALA A 96 12.50 -7.77 -4.10
C ALA A 96 13.80 -8.31 -4.69
N ASN A 97 14.83 -7.46 -4.82
CA ASN A 97 16.16 -7.85 -5.29
C ASN A 97 16.84 -8.83 -4.34
N PHE A 98 16.82 -8.58 -3.03
CA PHE A 98 17.41 -9.48 -2.04
C PHE A 98 16.80 -10.89 -2.12
N VAL A 99 15.46 -10.99 -2.13
CA VAL A 99 14.79 -12.30 -2.23
C VAL A 99 15.08 -12.98 -3.57
N ASN A 100 15.11 -12.22 -4.66
CA ASN A 100 15.41 -12.75 -5.99
C ASN A 100 16.85 -13.29 -6.09
N ILE A 101 17.84 -12.58 -5.53
CA ILE A 101 19.24 -13.05 -5.45
C ILE A 101 19.31 -14.37 -4.65
N CYS A 102 18.64 -14.44 -3.50
CA CYS A 102 18.56 -15.69 -2.73
C CYS A 102 17.95 -16.85 -3.53
N MET A 103 16.99 -16.60 -4.43
CA MET A 103 16.41 -17.63 -5.29
C MET A 103 17.34 -18.09 -6.42
N ARG A 104 18.25 -17.22 -6.90
CA ARG A 104 19.18 -17.54 -8.00
C ARG A 104 20.41 -18.33 -7.54
N ASN A 105 20.95 -17.99 -6.37
CA ASN A 105 22.17 -18.60 -5.82
C ASN A 105 21.98 -20.02 -5.23
N GLN A 106 20.83 -20.66 -5.46
CA GLN A 106 20.57 -22.06 -5.05
C GLN A 106 20.17 -22.95 -6.25
N GLY A 107 20.33 -22.45 -7.47
CA GLY A 107 20.27 -23.25 -8.69
C GLY A 107 21.64 -23.74 -9.17
N GLU A 108 22.70 -23.49 -8.39
CA GLU A 108 24.07 -23.97 -8.58
C GLU A 108 24.44 -24.95 -7.46
#